data_AF-A0A8I0B5T4-F1
#
_entry.id   AF-A0A8I0B5T4-F1
#
_cell.length_a   1.000
_cell.length_b   1.000
_cell.length_c   1.000
_cell.angle_alpha   90.00
_cell.angle_beta   90.00
_cell.angle_gamma   90.00
#
_symmetry.space_group_name_H-M   'P 1'
#
loop_
_entity.id
_entity.type
_entity.pdbx_description
1 polymer ?
#
loop_
_entity_poly.entity_id
_entity_poly.type
_entity_poly.pdbx_seq_one_letter_code
_entity_poly.pdbx_strand_id
1 'polypeptide(L)'
;SWSVRFWQDHGARRVNLARELSAARLRAVRRACPDMELEVFVHGAMCMAISGQCLLSAYLLERSGNLGACAHPCRYDYLAHEPAAVALEERFRPGERLWELHEHGEFSQILASEDLCLLHALPWFARHGIHALKIEGRTKSLGYVTTVTDIYATALRDLAAGSFRPKRYWPELARIAGRPMATGFFAPRRRCLPLPPAPLAAAALRVEEVLGPGCFRVAVLLRLEAGTPLELVLPGLRRPRITDYGLENEAGDRLTTVHGGTTVLLRCAHPEITRGAILRPA
;
A
#
# COMPACT_ATOMS: atom_id res chain seq x y z
N SER A 1 17.19 -13.66 -15.94
CA SER A 1 16.98 -13.72 -17.41
C SER A 1 16.70 -15.15 -17.84
N TRP A 2 17.53 -16.13 -17.46
CA TRP A 2 17.29 -17.55 -17.76
C TRP A 2 15.89 -18.04 -17.40
N SER A 3 15.45 -17.84 -16.15
CA SER A 3 14.09 -18.23 -15.71
C SER A 3 12.98 -17.49 -16.48
N VAL A 4 13.23 -16.26 -16.92
CA VAL A 4 12.26 -15.48 -17.70
C VAL A 4 12.11 -16.07 -19.10
N ARG A 5 13.22 -16.39 -19.76
CA ARG A 5 13.21 -17.04 -21.08
C ARG A 5 12.57 -18.42 -21.01
N PHE A 6 12.90 -19.21 -19.98
CA PHE A 6 12.25 -20.49 -19.74
C PHE A 6 10.72 -20.35 -19.74
N TRP A 7 10.15 -19.41 -18.98
CA TRP A 7 8.70 -19.19 -18.96
C TRP A 7 8.16 -18.63 -20.29
N GLN A 8 8.93 -17.80 -20.98
CA GLN A 8 8.60 -17.30 -22.31
C GLN A 8 8.44 -18.44 -23.32
N ASP A 9 9.39 -19.37 -23.33
CA ASP A 9 9.40 -20.55 -24.21
C ASP A 9 8.21 -21.49 -23.91
N HIS A 10 7.69 -21.44 -22.68
CA HIS A 10 6.47 -22.16 -22.25
C HIS A 10 5.18 -21.33 -22.42
N GLY A 11 5.23 -20.24 -23.19
CA GLY A 11 4.06 -19.47 -23.60
C GLY A 11 3.62 -18.37 -22.63
N ALA A 12 4.32 -18.13 -21.52
CA ALA A 12 4.03 -17.01 -20.64
C ALA A 12 4.17 -15.68 -21.40
N ARG A 13 3.21 -14.77 -21.22
CA ARG A 13 3.21 -13.43 -21.85
C ARG A 13 3.75 -12.33 -20.94
N ARG A 14 3.66 -12.55 -19.62
CA ARG A 14 4.12 -11.63 -18.60
C ARG A 14 4.72 -12.40 -17.43
N VAL A 15 5.82 -11.88 -16.90
CA VAL A 15 6.44 -12.40 -15.66
C VAL A 15 6.43 -11.36 -14.56
N ASN A 16 6.14 -11.83 -13.36
CA ASN A 16 6.27 -11.05 -12.14
C ASN A 16 7.70 -11.16 -11.61
N LEU A 17 8.40 -10.04 -11.56
CA LEU A 17 9.78 -10.01 -11.14
C LEU A 17 9.90 -9.95 -9.60
N ALA A 18 10.95 -10.58 -9.08
CA ALA A 18 11.22 -10.63 -7.65
C ALA A 18 11.40 -9.22 -7.05
N ARG A 19 10.89 -9.00 -5.83
CA ARG A 19 10.81 -7.68 -5.16
C ARG A 19 12.20 -7.12 -4.80
N GLU A 20 13.21 -7.99 -4.74
CA GLU A 20 14.61 -7.72 -4.39
C GLU A 20 15.50 -7.30 -5.57
N LEU A 21 14.93 -7.17 -6.78
CA LEU A 21 15.71 -6.75 -7.95
C LEU A 21 16.00 -5.25 -7.94
N SER A 22 17.28 -4.90 -8.05
CA SER A 22 17.73 -3.52 -8.23
C SER A 22 17.41 -2.98 -9.61
N ALA A 23 17.40 -1.66 -9.77
CA ALA A 23 17.22 -0.99 -11.06
C ALA A 23 18.20 -1.51 -12.13
N ALA A 24 19.45 -1.80 -11.75
CA ALA A 24 20.46 -2.36 -12.66
C ALA A 24 20.08 -3.78 -13.12
N ARG A 25 19.63 -4.64 -12.20
CA ARG A 25 19.20 -6.01 -12.52
C ARG A 25 17.92 -6.04 -13.34
N LEU A 26 16.95 -5.18 -13.01
CA LEU A 26 15.72 -5.02 -13.81
C LEU A 26 16.05 -4.64 -15.26
N ARG A 27 16.97 -3.69 -15.46
CA ARG A 27 17.45 -3.30 -16.79
C ARG A 27 18.13 -4.45 -17.52
N ALA A 28 18.96 -5.23 -16.82
CA ALA A 28 19.63 -6.39 -17.40
C ALA A 28 18.61 -7.45 -17.86
N VAL A 29 17.56 -7.72 -17.06
CA VAL A 29 16.48 -8.64 -17.44
C VAL A 29 15.73 -8.11 -18.66
N ARG A 30 15.34 -6.83 -18.68
CA ARG A 30 14.65 -6.21 -19.83
C ARG A 30 15.45 -6.28 -21.12
N ARG A 31 16.78 -6.07 -21.06
CA ARG A 31 17.67 -6.19 -22.22
C ARG A 31 17.77 -7.63 -22.70
N ALA A 32 17.84 -8.59 -21.77
CA ALA A 32 18.01 -9.99 -22.11
C ALA A 32 16.72 -10.67 -22.62
N CYS A 33 15.54 -10.14 -22.27
CA CYS A 33 14.24 -10.72 -22.62
C CYS A 33 13.33 -9.62 -23.18
N PRO A 34 13.59 -9.12 -24.40
CA PRO A 34 12.96 -7.89 -24.85
C PRO A 34 11.48 -7.99 -25.23
N ASP A 35 11.05 -9.20 -25.58
CA ASP A 35 9.67 -9.50 -26.03
C ASP A 35 8.76 -9.99 -24.88
N MET A 36 9.29 -10.07 -23.66
CA MET A 36 8.54 -10.47 -22.47
C MET A 36 8.00 -9.25 -21.74
N GLU A 37 6.72 -9.27 -21.38
CA GLU A 37 6.18 -8.25 -20.48
C GLU A 37 6.69 -8.45 -19.05
N LEU A 38 7.14 -7.36 -18.43
CA LEU A 38 7.68 -7.37 -17.08
C LEU A 38 6.72 -6.63 -16.14
N GLU A 39 6.32 -7.32 -15.08
CA GLU A 39 5.61 -6.75 -13.93
C GLU A 39 6.57 -6.57 -12.76
N VAL A 40 6.54 -5.39 -12.12
CA VAL A 40 7.41 -5.06 -10.99
C VAL A 40 6.58 -4.59 -9.80
N PHE A 41 6.86 -5.15 -8.63
CA PHE A 41 6.28 -4.69 -7.37
C PHE A 41 6.88 -3.34 -6.96
N VAL A 42 6.02 -2.33 -6.77
CA VAL A 42 6.45 -0.94 -6.54
C VAL A 42 5.95 -0.33 -5.24
N HIS A 43 4.97 -0.94 -4.58
CA HIS A 43 4.39 -0.37 -3.37
C HIS A 43 3.85 -1.41 -2.39
N GLY A 44 4.12 -1.20 -1.10
CA GLY A 44 3.57 -1.97 0.00
C GLY A 44 4.58 -2.92 0.65
N ALA A 45 4.09 -3.94 1.34
CA ALA A 45 4.89 -4.75 2.24
C ALA A 45 6.10 -5.41 1.56
N MET A 46 7.33 -5.05 1.95
CA MET A 46 8.52 -5.85 1.64
C MET A 46 8.56 -7.12 2.50
N CYS A 47 8.88 -8.25 1.88
CA CYS A 47 9.10 -9.50 2.60
C CYS A 47 10.43 -9.42 3.37
N MET A 48 10.45 -10.00 4.58
CA MET A 48 11.71 -10.20 5.33
C MET A 48 12.58 -11.30 4.69
N ALA A 49 11.95 -12.28 4.02
CA ALA A 49 12.65 -13.35 3.33
C ALA A 49 12.80 -13.03 1.85
N ILE A 50 13.97 -13.35 1.31
CA ILE A 50 14.28 -13.26 -0.12
C ILE A 50 13.64 -14.44 -0.85
N SER A 51 13.10 -14.21 -2.03
CA SER A 51 12.56 -15.25 -2.92
C SER A 51 11.52 -16.20 -2.29
N GLY A 52 10.70 -15.71 -1.34
CA GLY A 52 9.58 -16.48 -0.79
C GLY A 52 9.95 -17.59 0.20
N GLN A 53 11.19 -17.68 0.66
CA GLN A 53 11.59 -18.74 1.62
C GLN A 53 11.09 -18.50 3.07
N CYS A 54 9.97 -17.78 3.24
CA CYS A 54 9.39 -17.47 4.54
C CYS A 54 8.45 -18.60 5.00
N LEU A 55 8.82 -19.28 6.10
CA LEU A 55 7.95 -20.25 6.78
C LEU A 55 7.17 -19.63 7.95
N LEU A 56 7.46 -18.38 8.33
CA LEU A 56 6.94 -17.76 9.54
C LEU A 56 5.40 -17.75 9.62
N SER A 57 4.73 -17.34 8.54
CA SER A 57 3.25 -17.29 8.49
C SER A 57 2.61 -18.67 8.40
N ALA A 58 3.29 -19.65 7.80
CA ALA A 58 2.81 -21.03 7.80
C ALA A 58 2.89 -21.62 9.20
N TYR A 59 4.00 -21.40 9.91
CA TYR A 59 4.23 -21.93 11.24
C TYR A 59 3.33 -21.29 12.30
N LEU A 60 3.24 -19.95 12.34
CA LEU A 60 2.52 -19.25 13.40
C LEU A 60 0.99 -19.24 13.23
N LEU A 61 0.51 -19.29 11.98
CA LEU A 61 -0.88 -18.96 11.66
C LEU A 61 -1.50 -19.94 10.66
N GLU A 62 -0.80 -21.04 10.32
CA GLU A 62 -1.24 -22.02 9.32
C GLU A 62 -1.57 -21.41 7.95
N ARG A 63 -0.96 -20.26 7.66
CA ARG A 63 -1.23 -19.45 6.47
C ARG A 63 0.04 -19.26 5.66
N SER A 64 0.27 -20.16 4.71
CA SER A 64 1.49 -20.14 3.90
C SER A 64 1.58 -18.94 2.96
N GLY A 65 2.66 -18.16 3.08
CA GLY A 65 2.95 -17.07 2.16
C GLY A 65 3.23 -17.54 0.73
N ASN A 66 3.77 -18.75 0.58
CA ASN A 66 4.07 -19.37 -0.72
C ASN A 66 2.81 -19.80 -1.48
N LEU A 67 1.71 -20.02 -0.76
CA LEU A 67 0.38 -20.24 -1.34
C LEU A 67 -0.43 -18.94 -1.46
N GLY A 68 0.20 -17.79 -1.18
CA GLY A 68 -0.48 -16.50 -1.21
C GLY A 68 -1.41 -16.24 -0.02
N ALA A 69 -1.30 -16.98 1.08
CA ALA A 69 -2.15 -16.81 2.26
C ALA A 69 -1.52 -15.96 3.39
N CYS A 70 -0.28 -15.46 3.20
CA CYS A 70 0.49 -14.73 4.22
C CYS A 70 -0.37 -13.73 5.02
N ALA A 71 -0.33 -13.83 6.35
CA ALA A 71 -1.01 -12.93 7.27
C ALA A 71 -0.09 -11.82 7.82
N HIS A 72 1.12 -11.72 7.27
CA HIS A 72 2.14 -10.74 7.66
C HIS A 72 2.54 -10.75 9.15
N PRO A 73 2.80 -11.93 9.78
CA PRO A 73 3.22 -11.96 11.19
C PRO A 73 4.49 -11.17 11.43
N CYS A 74 5.41 -11.10 10.45
CA CYS A 74 6.62 -10.28 10.52
C CYS A 74 6.38 -8.76 10.64
N ARG A 75 5.12 -8.33 10.71
CA ARG A 75 4.67 -6.95 10.83
C ARG A 75 3.74 -6.73 12.01
N TYR A 76 3.65 -7.70 12.93
CA TYR A 76 2.95 -7.51 14.18
C TYR A 76 3.81 -6.68 15.14
N ASP A 77 3.16 -6.03 16.09
CA ASP A 77 3.81 -5.24 17.11
C ASP A 77 4.22 -6.18 18.24
N TYR A 78 5.43 -6.73 18.12
CA TYR A 78 6.00 -7.65 19.10
C TYR A 78 6.62 -6.85 20.24
N LEU A 79 6.15 -7.08 21.47
CA LEU A 79 6.77 -6.53 22.67
C LEU A 79 8.15 -7.17 22.86
N ALA A 80 9.19 -6.35 22.88
CA ALA A 80 10.54 -6.80 23.23
C ALA A 80 10.64 -6.82 24.76
N HIS A 81 10.68 -8.01 25.36
CA HIS A 81 10.76 -8.14 26.82
C HIS A 81 12.11 -7.68 27.38
N GLU A 82 13.18 -7.76 26.58
CA GLU A 82 14.54 -7.38 26.97
C GLU A 82 15.22 -6.60 25.84
N PRO A 83 16.02 -5.56 26.15
CA PRO A 83 16.85 -4.89 25.15
C PRO A 83 17.85 -5.88 24.52
N ALA A 84 17.95 -5.88 23.19
CA ALA A 84 18.86 -6.76 22.47
C ALA A 84 19.76 -5.97 21.51
N ALA A 85 21.06 -6.28 21.53
CA ALA A 85 22.00 -5.84 20.51
C ALA A 85 22.70 -7.06 19.91
N VAL A 86 22.68 -7.19 18.59
CA VAL A 86 23.32 -8.29 17.86
C VAL A 86 24.29 -7.68 16.85
N ALA A 87 25.57 -8.03 16.97
CA ALA A 87 26.58 -7.76 15.97
C ALA A 87 26.98 -9.08 15.30
N LEU A 88 26.91 -9.14 13.98
CA LEU A 88 27.33 -10.30 13.19
C LEU A 88 28.67 -10.02 12.54
N GLU A 89 29.65 -10.85 12.89
CA GLU A 89 30.95 -10.94 12.24
C GLU A 89 31.01 -12.21 11.40
N GLU A 90 31.55 -12.12 10.20
CA GLU A 90 31.69 -13.27 9.32
C GLU A 90 33.06 -13.91 9.55
N ARG A 91 33.11 -15.25 9.62
CA ARG A 91 34.31 -16.01 9.97
C ARG A 91 35.52 -15.67 9.09
N PHE A 92 35.31 -15.42 7.79
CA PHE A 92 36.37 -15.07 6.84
C PHE A 92 36.66 -13.56 6.76
N ARG A 93 36.01 -12.73 7.59
CA ARG A 93 36.25 -11.29 7.72
C ARG A 93 36.40 -10.91 9.20
N PRO A 94 37.41 -11.45 9.89
CA PRO A 94 37.56 -11.21 11.31
C PRO A 94 37.78 -9.72 11.61
N GLY A 95 37.09 -9.20 12.63
CA GLY A 95 37.07 -7.80 13.01
C GLY A 95 36.15 -6.88 12.17
N GLU A 96 35.48 -7.40 11.13
CA GLU A 96 34.50 -6.64 10.36
C GLU A 96 33.07 -6.99 10.81
N ARG A 97 32.44 -6.10 11.59
CA ARG A 97 31.02 -6.19 11.92
C ARG A 97 30.20 -5.90 10.66
N LEU A 98 29.70 -6.96 10.02
CA LEU A 98 28.94 -6.86 8.77
C LEU A 98 27.52 -6.35 8.98
N TRP A 99 26.96 -6.63 10.15
CA TRP A 99 25.61 -6.21 10.50
C TRP A 99 25.49 -5.98 12.00
N GLU A 100 24.91 -4.85 12.38
CA GLU A 100 24.60 -4.51 13.75
C GLU A 100 23.12 -4.18 13.85
N LEU A 101 22.47 -4.76 14.85
CA LEU A 101 21.09 -4.50 15.19
C LEU A 101 21.02 -4.10 16.65
N HIS A 102 20.27 -3.04 16.90
CA HIS A 102 19.95 -2.54 18.22
C HIS A 102 18.43 -2.45 18.36
N GLU A 103 17.87 -3.13 19.34
CA GLU A 103 16.46 -3.00 19.74
C GLU A 103 16.36 -2.03 20.89
N HIS A 104 15.70 -0.90 20.62
CA HIS A 104 15.38 0.12 21.61
C HIS A 104 13.91 0.51 21.44
N GLY A 105 13.14 0.51 22.53
CA GLY A 105 11.73 0.88 22.53
C GLY A 105 10.81 -0.21 23.06
N GLU A 106 9.51 0.08 23.09
CA GLU A 106 8.47 -0.81 23.62
C GLU A 106 8.15 -1.98 22.65
N PHE A 107 8.30 -1.77 21.34
CA PHE A 107 8.03 -2.80 20.32
C PHE A 107 9.21 -3.01 19.39
N SER A 108 9.39 -4.27 18.97
CA SER A 108 10.50 -4.72 18.14
C SER A 108 10.47 -4.13 16.74
N GLN A 109 11.65 -3.74 16.26
CA GLN A 109 11.94 -3.25 14.92
C GLN A 109 12.80 -4.23 14.10
N ILE A 110 13.23 -5.36 14.68
CA ILE A 110 14.01 -6.43 14.02
C ILE A 110 13.36 -6.93 12.72
N LEU A 111 12.02 -7.03 12.71
CA LEU A 111 11.29 -7.63 11.59
C LEU A 111 10.97 -6.59 10.48
N ALA A 112 10.03 -6.89 9.59
CA ALA A 112 9.79 -6.13 8.36
C ALA A 112 9.15 -4.75 8.63
N SER A 113 9.97 -3.80 9.09
CA SER A 113 9.59 -2.45 9.50
C SER A 113 9.27 -1.51 8.34
N GLU A 114 9.71 -1.88 7.14
CA GLU A 114 9.63 -1.24 5.83
C GLU A 114 8.43 -1.47 4.90
N ASP A 115 7.75 -0.45 4.39
CA ASP A 115 7.00 -0.55 3.12
C ASP A 115 7.85 -0.08 1.92
N LEU A 116 7.76 -0.78 0.80
CA LEU A 116 8.32 -0.33 -0.48
C LEU A 116 7.49 0.85 -0.99
N CYS A 117 8.14 1.87 -1.54
CA CYS A 117 7.46 2.88 -2.34
C CYS A 117 8.38 3.42 -3.43
N LEU A 118 8.09 3.07 -4.68
CA LEU A 118 8.85 3.45 -5.87
C LEU A 118 8.12 4.48 -6.74
N LEU A 119 7.19 5.24 -6.16
CA LEU A 119 6.42 6.26 -6.88
C LEU A 119 7.34 7.29 -7.58
N HIS A 120 8.40 7.75 -6.90
CA HIS A 120 9.39 8.67 -7.47
C HIS A 120 10.16 8.07 -8.66
N ALA A 121 10.19 6.75 -8.80
CA ALA A 121 10.87 6.03 -9.87
C ALA A 121 9.97 5.71 -11.08
N LEU A 122 8.70 6.17 -11.09
CA LEU A 122 7.81 6.00 -12.26
C LEU A 122 8.44 6.45 -13.59
N PRO A 123 9.13 7.60 -13.70
CA PRO A 123 9.80 7.98 -14.94
C PRO A 123 10.87 6.96 -15.38
N TRP A 124 11.53 6.31 -14.42
CA TRP A 124 12.52 5.26 -14.71
C TRP A 124 11.84 4.03 -15.29
N PHE A 125 10.74 3.56 -14.69
CA PHE A 125 10.01 2.39 -15.18
C PHE A 125 9.46 2.59 -16.59
N ALA A 126 8.86 3.76 -16.86
CA ALA A 126 8.36 4.11 -18.18
C ALA A 126 9.48 4.10 -19.23
N ARG A 127 10.62 4.76 -18.94
CA ARG A 127 11.77 4.82 -19.86
C ARG A 127 12.38 3.44 -20.17
N HIS A 128 12.30 2.51 -19.23
CA HIS A 128 12.89 1.17 -19.37
C HIS A 128 11.88 0.11 -19.79
N GLY A 129 10.67 0.49 -20.22
CA GLY A 129 9.69 -0.45 -20.78
C GLY A 129 9.25 -1.52 -19.79
N ILE A 130 8.98 -1.13 -18.54
CA ILE A 130 8.25 -1.99 -17.59
C ILE A 130 6.76 -1.84 -17.86
N HIS A 131 6.06 -2.96 -18.00
CA HIS A 131 4.72 -3.02 -18.59
C HIS A 131 3.62 -2.95 -17.52
N ALA A 132 3.89 -3.47 -16.33
CA ALA A 132 2.93 -3.51 -15.25
C ALA A 132 3.59 -3.17 -13.90
N LEU A 133 2.84 -2.43 -13.09
CA LEU A 133 3.24 -2.07 -11.73
C LEU A 133 2.33 -2.78 -10.76
N LYS A 134 2.92 -3.50 -9.81
CA LYS A 134 2.19 -4.26 -8.80
C LYS A 134 2.23 -3.53 -7.46
N ILE A 135 1.06 -3.43 -6.84
CA ILE A 135 0.85 -2.81 -5.53
C ILE A 135 0.29 -3.89 -4.59
N GLU A 136 0.75 -3.91 -3.34
CA GLU A 136 0.21 -4.79 -2.31
C GLU A 136 -1.24 -4.43 -1.99
N GLY A 137 -2.17 -5.36 -2.20
CA GLY A 137 -3.57 -5.19 -1.80
C GLY A 137 -4.03 -6.26 -0.82
N ARG A 138 -3.24 -7.33 -0.61
CA ARG A 138 -3.67 -8.44 0.23
C ARG A 138 -3.75 -8.01 1.68
N THR A 139 -4.85 -8.36 2.33
CA THR A 139 -5.18 -7.98 3.72
C THR A 139 -5.15 -6.47 3.97
N LYS A 140 -5.21 -5.62 2.92
CA LYS A 140 -5.24 -4.17 3.06
C LYS A 140 -6.69 -3.68 3.13
N SER A 141 -6.91 -2.60 3.86
CA SER A 141 -8.23 -1.99 3.98
C SER A 141 -8.68 -1.39 2.66
N LEU A 142 -9.99 -1.19 2.51
CA LEU A 142 -10.57 -0.55 1.35
C LEU A 142 -9.98 0.85 1.12
N GLY A 143 -9.85 1.65 2.20
CA GLY A 143 -9.27 2.99 2.13
C GLY A 143 -7.81 3.01 1.67
N TYR A 144 -7.02 2.00 2.06
CA TYR A 144 -5.64 1.86 1.57
C TYR A 144 -5.64 1.61 0.06
N VAL A 145 -6.41 0.62 -0.41
CA VAL A 145 -6.40 0.19 -1.81
C VAL A 145 -6.92 1.29 -2.72
N THR A 146 -8.01 1.97 -2.36
CA THR A 146 -8.55 3.08 -3.19
C THR A 146 -7.60 4.27 -3.26
N THR A 147 -6.98 4.65 -2.14
CA THR A 147 -6.06 5.79 -2.10
C THR A 147 -4.76 5.49 -2.85
N VAL A 148 -4.13 4.34 -2.62
CA VAL A 148 -2.86 4.00 -3.28
C VAL A 148 -3.03 3.83 -4.79
N THR A 149 -4.14 3.24 -5.24
CA THR A 149 -4.40 3.07 -6.67
C THR A 149 -4.72 4.40 -7.35
N ASP A 150 -5.48 5.30 -6.70
CA ASP A 150 -5.71 6.66 -7.20
C ASP A 150 -4.40 7.47 -7.30
N ILE A 151 -3.50 7.35 -6.31
CA ILE A 151 -2.16 7.96 -6.36
C ILE A 151 -1.39 7.50 -7.58
N TYR A 152 -1.23 6.18 -7.76
CA TYR A 152 -0.43 5.65 -8.88
C TYR A 152 -1.11 5.92 -10.24
N ALA A 153 -2.43 5.80 -10.34
CA ALA A 153 -3.16 6.11 -11.56
C ALA A 153 -3.03 7.59 -11.95
N THR A 154 -3.15 8.50 -10.98
CA THR A 154 -2.95 9.94 -11.19
C THR A 154 -1.51 10.25 -11.56
N ALA A 155 -0.54 9.64 -10.86
CA ALA A 155 0.87 9.81 -11.16
C ALA A 155 1.26 9.34 -12.56
N LEU A 156 0.69 8.23 -13.04
CA LEU A 156 0.90 7.73 -14.39
C LEU A 156 0.29 8.67 -15.45
N ARG A 157 -0.91 9.21 -15.20
CA ARG A 157 -1.52 10.24 -16.08
C ARG A 157 -0.68 11.50 -16.13
N ASP A 158 -0.24 12.00 -14.98
CA ASP A 158 0.63 13.17 -14.90
C ASP A 158 1.98 12.93 -15.60
N LEU A 159 2.52 11.71 -15.53
CA LEU A 159 3.76 11.34 -16.21
C LEU A 159 3.58 11.38 -17.72
N ALA A 160 2.49 10.82 -18.24
CA ALA A 160 2.15 10.88 -19.66
C ALA A 160 1.93 12.31 -20.16
N ALA A 161 1.38 13.19 -19.31
CA ALA A 161 1.15 14.61 -19.59
C ALA A 161 2.40 15.50 -19.37
N GLY A 162 3.53 14.95 -18.91
CA GLY A 162 4.73 15.73 -18.60
C GLY A 162 4.65 16.60 -17.34
N SER A 163 3.63 16.42 -16.50
CA SER A 163 3.36 17.22 -15.29
C SER A 163 3.70 16.48 -13.99
N PHE A 164 4.25 15.27 -14.06
CA PHE A 164 4.58 14.43 -12.90
C PHE A 164 5.53 15.12 -11.90
N ARG A 165 5.07 15.22 -10.65
CA ARG A 165 5.83 15.79 -9.53
C ARG A 165 5.66 14.91 -8.28
N PRO A 166 6.66 14.12 -7.87
CA PRO A 166 6.51 13.18 -6.75
C PRO A 166 5.94 13.77 -5.46
N LYS A 167 6.35 15.01 -5.12
CA LYS A 167 5.91 15.70 -3.90
C LYS A 167 4.40 15.98 -3.87
N ARG A 168 3.73 16.07 -5.03
CA ARG A 168 2.26 16.25 -5.14
C ARG A 168 1.50 15.15 -4.41
N TYR A 169 2.05 13.94 -4.38
CA TYR A 169 1.37 12.74 -3.90
C TYR A 169 1.68 12.42 -2.43
N TRP A 170 2.68 13.08 -1.84
CA TRP A 170 3.13 12.79 -0.48
C TRP A 170 2.05 12.93 0.59
N PRO A 171 1.17 13.94 0.58
CA PRO A 171 0.12 14.05 1.59
C PRO A 171 -0.80 12.81 1.61
N GLU A 172 -1.24 12.34 0.44
CA GLU A 172 -2.10 11.16 0.33
C GLU A 172 -1.34 9.85 0.62
N LEU A 173 -0.05 9.77 0.28
CA LEU A 173 0.80 8.63 0.67
C LEU A 173 0.98 8.53 2.18
N ALA A 174 1.20 9.66 2.85
CA ALA A 174 1.35 9.70 4.31
C ALA A 174 0.09 9.21 5.01
N ARG A 175 -1.08 9.57 4.49
CA ARG A 175 -2.40 9.15 4.97
C ARG A 175 -2.66 7.64 4.87
N ILE A 176 -1.84 6.88 4.14
CA ILE A 176 -1.92 5.40 4.08
C ILE A 176 -0.66 4.71 4.61
N ALA A 177 0.30 5.47 5.13
CA ALA A 177 1.56 4.95 5.64
C ALA A 177 1.34 4.34 7.03
N GLY A 178 1.18 3.02 7.11
CA GLY A 178 1.20 2.30 8.39
C GLY A 178 2.61 2.09 8.94
N ARG A 179 3.64 2.24 8.10
CA ARG A 179 5.06 2.06 8.40
C ARG A 179 5.87 3.07 7.58
N PRO A 180 7.12 3.37 7.97
CA PRO A 180 8.04 4.11 7.11
C PRO A 180 8.08 3.49 5.70
N MET A 181 8.31 4.31 4.69
CA MET A 181 8.43 3.85 3.31
C MET A 181 9.87 4.02 2.80
N ALA A 182 10.35 3.12 1.96
CA ALA A 182 11.68 3.19 1.38
C ALA A 182 11.78 2.64 -0.04
N THR A 183 12.96 2.83 -0.64
CA THR A 183 13.29 2.33 -1.98
C THR A 183 13.63 0.84 -2.03
N GLY A 184 13.71 0.16 -0.88
CA GLY A 184 14.12 -1.24 -0.80
C GLY A 184 15.44 -1.49 -1.53
N PHE A 185 15.49 -2.56 -2.33
CA PHE A 185 16.66 -2.95 -3.14
C PHE A 185 16.75 -2.22 -4.49
N PHE A 186 15.75 -1.40 -4.84
CA PHE A 186 15.69 -0.78 -6.16
C PHE A 186 16.86 0.18 -6.40
N ALA A 187 17.16 1.02 -5.40
CA ALA A 187 18.27 1.97 -5.44
C ALA A 187 19.58 1.31 -4.95
N PRO A 188 20.77 1.75 -5.43
CA PRO A 188 22.06 1.20 -5.00
C PRO A 188 22.29 1.33 -3.48
N ARG A 189 21.74 2.38 -2.87
CA ARG A 189 21.63 2.54 -1.43
C ARG A 189 20.15 2.68 -1.09
N ARG A 190 19.70 1.91 -0.10
CA ARG A 190 18.36 2.03 0.47
C ARG A 190 18.16 3.45 1.00
N ARG A 191 17.01 4.05 0.69
CA ARG A 191 16.65 5.40 1.15
C ARG A 191 15.24 5.36 1.71
N CYS A 192 15.07 5.82 2.95
CA CYS A 192 13.76 6.09 3.52
C CYS A 192 13.20 7.36 2.86
N LEU A 193 11.89 7.36 2.62
CA LEU A 193 11.20 8.50 2.07
C LEU A 193 10.82 9.45 3.22
N PRO A 194 11.13 10.76 3.11
CA PRO A 194 10.73 11.74 4.12
C PRO A 194 9.26 12.10 3.92
N LEU A 195 8.36 11.17 4.26
CA LEU A 195 6.93 11.44 4.26
C LEU A 195 6.57 12.21 5.53
N PRO A 196 5.83 13.33 5.43
CA PRO A 196 5.33 14.01 6.62
C PRO A 196 4.40 13.06 7.37
N PRO A 197 4.40 13.07 8.71
CA PRO A 197 3.41 12.30 9.47
C PRO A 197 2.01 12.82 9.16
N ALA A 198 1.06 11.90 8.97
CA ALA A 198 -0.35 12.23 8.79
C ALA A 198 -1.20 11.15 9.48
N PRO A 199 -2.36 11.51 10.06
CA PRO A 199 -3.32 10.53 10.54
C PRO A 199 -3.73 9.57 9.43
N LEU A 200 -3.82 8.28 9.76
CA LEU A 200 -4.23 7.26 8.80
C LEU A 200 -5.67 7.56 8.33
N ALA A 201 -5.84 7.75 7.04
CA ALA A 201 -7.11 8.09 6.43
C ALA A 201 -7.88 6.81 6.12
N ALA A 202 -8.50 6.28 7.17
CA ALA A 202 -9.30 5.09 7.03
C ALA A 202 -10.65 5.44 6.38
N ALA A 203 -11.08 4.61 5.43
CA ALA A 203 -12.41 4.72 4.86
C ALA A 203 -13.45 4.48 5.97
N ALA A 204 -14.40 5.40 6.12
CA ALA A 204 -15.45 5.30 7.13
C ALA A 204 -16.76 4.81 6.54
N LEU A 205 -17.10 5.22 5.32
CA LEU A 205 -18.35 4.87 4.65
C LEU A 205 -18.09 4.38 3.22
N ARG A 206 -18.89 3.41 2.78
CA ARG A 206 -18.99 3.00 1.37
C ARG A 206 -20.45 3.08 0.93
N VAL A 207 -20.71 3.77 -0.17
CA VAL A 207 -22.05 3.81 -0.77
C VAL A 207 -22.37 2.47 -1.42
N GLU A 208 -23.42 1.82 -0.96
CA GLU A 208 -23.88 0.54 -1.51
C GLU A 208 -24.95 0.72 -2.57
N GLU A 209 -25.79 1.75 -2.40
CA GLU A 209 -26.95 2.03 -3.25
C GLU A 209 -27.31 3.53 -3.21
N VAL A 210 -27.79 4.04 -4.34
CA VAL A 210 -28.36 5.39 -4.47
C VAL A 210 -29.88 5.25 -4.46
N LEU A 211 -30.54 5.76 -3.42
CA LEU A 211 -31.98 5.61 -3.23
C LEU A 211 -32.79 6.74 -3.88
N GLY A 212 -32.15 7.91 -4.05
CA GLY A 212 -32.75 9.08 -4.67
C GLY A 212 -31.84 10.30 -4.54
N PRO A 213 -32.28 11.48 -5.00
CA PRO A 213 -31.51 12.71 -4.88
C PRO A 213 -31.09 12.98 -3.43
N GLY A 214 -29.78 12.97 -3.20
CA GLY A 214 -29.16 13.22 -1.91
C GLY A 214 -29.43 12.18 -0.82
N CYS A 215 -29.90 10.97 -1.17
CA CYS A 215 -30.12 9.87 -0.23
C CYS A 215 -29.39 8.60 -0.69
N PHE A 216 -28.53 8.08 0.17
CA PHE A 216 -27.67 6.94 -0.12
C PHE A 216 -27.73 5.91 1.00
N ARG A 217 -27.80 4.64 0.66
CA ARG A 217 -27.54 3.56 1.62
C ARG A 217 -26.04 3.33 1.69
N VAL A 218 -25.47 3.41 2.89
CA VAL A 218 -24.02 3.30 3.10
C VAL A 218 -23.69 2.22 4.12
N ALA A 219 -22.68 1.42 3.81
CA ALA A 219 -22.02 0.54 4.76
C ALA A 219 -21.05 1.35 5.60
N VAL A 220 -21.15 1.21 6.92
CA VAL A 220 -20.25 1.83 7.89
C VAL A 220 -19.08 0.89 8.10
N LEU A 221 -17.88 1.34 7.72
CA LEU A 221 -16.64 0.56 7.80
C LEU A 221 -15.94 0.77 9.14
N LEU A 222 -16.04 1.97 9.70
CA LEU A 222 -15.45 2.35 10.97
C LEU A 222 -16.40 3.26 11.74
N ARG A 223 -16.19 3.34 13.06
CA ARG A 223 -16.94 4.27 13.91
C ARG A 223 -16.79 5.69 13.37
N LEU A 224 -17.92 6.40 13.26
CA LEU A 224 -17.99 7.78 12.81
C LEU A 224 -18.97 8.55 13.69
N GLU A 225 -18.57 9.75 14.11
CA GLU A 225 -19.43 10.69 14.82
C GLU A 225 -20.03 11.67 13.82
N ALA A 226 -21.35 11.83 13.87
CA ALA A 226 -22.07 12.75 12.99
C ALA A 226 -21.55 14.18 13.20
N GLY A 227 -21.33 14.90 12.09
CA GLY A 227 -20.72 16.22 12.10
C GLY A 227 -19.19 16.21 11.93
N THR A 228 -18.54 15.05 12.01
CA THR A 228 -17.14 14.90 11.56
C THR A 228 -17.08 15.23 10.07
N PRO A 229 -16.31 16.24 9.63
CA PRO A 229 -16.21 16.56 8.22
C PRO A 229 -15.69 15.34 7.43
N LEU A 230 -16.32 15.07 6.29
CA LEU A 230 -15.96 13.96 5.41
C LEU A 230 -15.23 14.47 4.17
N GLU A 231 -14.42 13.60 3.57
CA GLU A 231 -13.89 13.74 2.22
C GLU A 231 -14.43 12.61 1.35
N LEU A 232 -14.94 12.96 0.18
CA LEU A 232 -15.27 11.99 -0.86
C LEU A 232 -13.99 11.63 -1.64
N VAL A 233 -13.63 10.35 -1.69
CA VAL A 233 -12.43 9.89 -2.39
C VAL A 233 -12.76 9.70 -3.88
N LEU A 234 -12.38 10.68 -4.71
CA LEU A 234 -12.60 10.66 -6.16
C LEU A 234 -11.29 10.49 -6.95
N PRO A 235 -11.35 9.92 -8.17
CA PRO A 235 -10.19 9.81 -9.05
C PRO A 235 -9.51 11.17 -9.31
N GLY A 236 -8.18 11.14 -9.46
CA GLY A 236 -7.39 12.34 -9.71
C GLY A 236 -6.95 13.06 -8.44
N LEU A 237 -6.96 12.39 -7.29
CA LEU A 237 -6.66 12.97 -5.97
C LEU A 237 -7.64 14.09 -5.57
N ARG A 238 -8.86 14.04 -6.11
CA ARG A 238 -9.93 14.96 -5.74
C ARG A 238 -10.55 14.47 -4.42
N ARG A 239 -10.58 15.36 -3.42
CA ARG A 239 -11.10 15.10 -2.07
C ARG A 239 -12.09 16.21 -1.66
N PRO A 240 -13.23 16.38 -2.37
CA PRO A 240 -14.17 17.42 -1.99
C PRO A 240 -14.67 17.15 -0.56
N ARG A 241 -14.62 18.21 0.25
CA ARG A 241 -15.00 18.16 1.65
C ARG A 241 -16.53 18.29 1.77
N ILE A 242 -17.12 17.43 2.58
CA ILE A 242 -18.54 17.35 2.85
C ILE A 242 -18.73 17.62 4.34
N THR A 243 -19.31 18.78 4.65
CA THR A 243 -19.67 19.17 6.02
C THR A 243 -21.18 19.14 6.23
N ASP A 244 -21.96 19.35 5.18
CA ASP A 244 -23.41 19.31 5.23
C ASP A 244 -23.92 17.92 4.84
N TYR A 245 -24.09 17.08 5.86
CA TYR A 245 -24.66 15.74 5.72
C TYR A 245 -25.38 15.30 6.99
N GLY A 246 -26.29 14.33 6.85
CA GLY A 246 -26.98 13.66 7.95
C GLY A 246 -26.81 12.15 7.88
N LEU A 247 -26.82 11.49 9.03
CA LEU A 247 -26.88 10.04 9.15
C LEU A 247 -28.21 9.66 9.77
N GLU A 248 -28.92 8.71 9.18
CA GLU A 248 -30.24 8.25 9.60
C GLU A 248 -30.29 6.72 9.66
N ASN A 249 -31.13 6.16 10.53
CA ASN A 249 -31.51 4.74 10.46
C ASN A 249 -32.57 4.51 9.35
N GLU A 250 -33.02 3.28 9.16
CA GLU A 250 -34.06 2.98 8.16
C GLU A 250 -35.44 3.58 8.49
N ALA A 251 -35.70 3.90 9.77
CA ALA A 251 -36.91 4.60 10.20
C ALA A 251 -36.87 6.12 9.96
N GLY A 252 -35.70 6.66 9.57
CA GLY A 252 -35.49 8.10 9.36
C GLY A 252 -35.04 8.87 10.60
N ASP A 253 -34.78 8.20 11.73
CA ASP A 253 -34.27 8.85 12.93
C ASP A 253 -32.81 9.26 12.74
N ARG A 254 -32.48 10.47 13.17
CA ARG A 254 -31.10 10.98 13.11
C ARG A 254 -30.19 10.23 14.07
N LEU A 255 -29.01 9.86 13.56
CA LEU A 255 -27.96 9.19 14.30
C LEU A 255 -26.81 10.16 14.60
N THR A 256 -26.35 10.19 15.84
CA THR A 256 -25.19 10.99 16.27
C THR A 256 -23.89 10.20 16.18
N THR A 257 -23.94 8.88 16.23
CA THR A 257 -22.78 8.00 16.10
C THR A 257 -23.19 6.72 15.38
N VAL A 258 -22.32 6.25 14.50
CA VAL A 258 -22.48 4.99 13.78
C VAL A 258 -21.26 4.11 13.98
N HIS A 259 -21.44 2.78 13.94
CA HIS A 259 -20.40 1.81 14.25
C HIS A 259 -20.09 0.92 13.04
N GLY A 260 -18.84 0.47 12.93
CA GLY A 260 -18.43 -0.42 11.85
C GLY A 260 -19.27 -1.71 11.81
N GLY A 261 -19.60 -2.16 10.60
CA GLY A 261 -20.42 -3.33 10.35
C GLY A 261 -21.93 -3.06 10.24
N THR A 262 -22.39 -1.83 10.50
CA THR A 262 -23.79 -1.45 10.30
C THR A 262 -24.02 -0.83 8.92
N THR A 263 -25.30 -0.75 8.55
CA THR A 263 -25.76 -0.02 7.36
C THR A 263 -26.67 1.11 7.82
N VAL A 264 -26.49 2.30 7.24
CA VAL A 264 -27.27 3.50 7.58
C VAL A 264 -27.61 4.28 6.30
N LEU A 265 -28.49 5.27 6.42
CA LEU A 265 -28.78 6.21 5.36
C LEU A 265 -27.91 7.46 5.53
N LEU A 266 -27.23 7.84 4.45
CA LEU A 266 -26.50 9.11 4.33
C LEU A 266 -27.37 10.10 3.54
N ARG A 267 -27.67 11.25 4.16
CA ARG A 267 -28.28 12.41 3.50
C ARG A 267 -27.19 13.40 3.13
N CYS A 268 -26.99 13.67 1.84
CA CYS A 268 -25.97 14.61 1.38
C CYS A 268 -26.27 15.10 -0.04
N ALA A 269 -26.25 16.41 -0.28
CA ALA A 269 -26.54 16.97 -1.60
C ALA A 269 -25.31 17.02 -2.54
N HIS A 270 -24.37 16.07 -2.45
CA HIS A 270 -23.16 16.09 -3.29
C HIS A 270 -23.37 15.28 -4.59
N PRO A 271 -23.27 15.92 -5.78
CA PRO A 271 -23.71 15.31 -7.04
C PRO A 271 -22.79 14.18 -7.55
N GLU A 272 -21.55 14.14 -7.09
CA GLU A 272 -20.57 13.11 -7.50
C GLU A 272 -20.61 11.85 -6.63
N ILE A 273 -21.49 11.78 -5.62
CA ILE A 273 -21.67 10.56 -4.83
C ILE A 273 -22.42 9.54 -5.67
N THR A 274 -21.78 8.40 -5.90
CA THR A 274 -22.30 7.29 -6.72
C THR A 274 -22.15 5.97 -5.98
N ARG A 275 -22.77 4.90 -6.51
CA ARG A 275 -22.58 3.55 -5.98
C ARG A 275 -21.10 3.17 -5.97
N GLY A 276 -20.60 2.66 -4.85
CA GLY A 276 -19.20 2.32 -4.63
C GLY A 276 -18.33 3.48 -4.16
N ALA A 277 -18.87 4.70 -4.06
CA ALA A 277 -18.14 5.84 -3.54
C ALA A 277 -17.66 5.61 -2.11
N ILE A 278 -16.46 6.10 -1.81
CA ILE A 278 -15.82 5.97 -0.51
C ILE A 278 -15.74 7.34 0.15
N LEU A 279 -16.20 7.41 1.40
CA LEU A 279 -16.05 8.59 2.23
C LEU A 279 -15.15 8.27 3.42
N ARG A 280 -14.28 9.22 3.76
CA ARG A 280 -13.37 9.13 4.91
C ARG A 280 -13.42 10.42 5.74
N PRO A 281 -13.05 10.39 7.02
CA PRO A 281 -12.89 11.62 7.80
C PRO A 281 -11.80 12.52 7.20
N ALA A 282 -12.07 13.82 7.14
CA ALA A 282 -11.18 14.84 6.58
C ALA A 282 -9.93 15.07 7.42
#